data_AF-F8AAY7-F1
#
_entry.id   AF-F8AAY7-F1
#
_cell.length_a   1.000
_cell.length_b   1.000
_cell.length_c   1.000
_cell.angle_alpha   90.00
_cell.angle_beta   90.00
_cell.angle_gamma   90.00
#
_symmetry.space_group_name_H-M   'P 1'
#
loop_
_entity.id
_entity.type
_entity.pdbx_description
1 polymer ?
#
loop_
_entity_poly.entity_id
_entity_poly.type
_entity_poly.pdbx_seq_one_letter_code
_entity_poly.pdbx_strand_id
1 'polypeptide(L)'
;MKKYTYPLARLGILGGGQLGKMMAQKAKKMGFYVTVLDPTPGAPAAQVSDKQIIGDFHDAEKIRELVEQSDVTTYDLEHVNTKALKELLKEGHRIYPSPHLLEVIQDKFKQKELLLRLGAPLPKFKKVKTKEELSSFGFPVVQKACRGGYDGRGVAVLKSPEDIEKALPGETYIEEFVEFEKELAVIVARGVSGELKVYPVVEMVFDERANICDLVMAPARIDNSLAKEAQEIALDLAQKMEIVGVLAVEMFLTKDKRVLVNELAPRPHNSGHYTIEACATCQFEQHIRAITGLPLGSTRLLSPAVMINLLGEEGYEGPPVIEGLEEALSIPGLSFHFYGKKITRPFRKMGHVTIVDDDLERAIENVEKVKKFLKIKAEEKA
;
A
#
# COMPACT_ATOMS: atom_id res chain seq x y z
N MET A 1 16.06 -30.27 12.23
CA MET A 1 15.78 -29.18 11.26
C MET A 1 14.41 -29.41 10.64
N LYS A 2 13.61 -28.34 10.42
CA LYS A 2 12.31 -28.46 9.73
C LYS A 2 12.54 -28.83 8.27
N LYS A 3 11.79 -29.80 7.75
CA LYS A 3 11.82 -30.21 6.34
C LYS A 3 10.71 -29.50 5.57
N TYR A 4 10.97 -29.18 4.32
CA TYR A 4 10.00 -28.57 3.40
C TYR A 4 9.88 -29.45 2.16
N THR A 5 8.65 -29.63 1.67
CA THR A 5 8.35 -30.29 0.39
C THR A 5 8.26 -29.27 -0.73
N TYR A 6 8.24 -29.73 -1.98
CA TYR A 6 7.88 -28.89 -3.13
C TYR A 6 6.41 -29.15 -3.52
N PRO A 7 5.58 -28.11 -3.75
CA PRO A 7 5.88 -26.69 -3.51
C PRO A 7 6.06 -26.40 -2.01
N LEU A 8 6.74 -25.29 -1.66
CA LEU A 8 6.93 -24.89 -0.25
C LEU A 8 5.60 -24.73 0.48
N ALA A 9 4.62 -24.16 -0.22
CA ALA A 9 3.20 -24.15 0.12
C ALA A 9 2.39 -23.73 -1.12
N ARG A 10 1.07 -23.96 -1.08
CA ARG A 10 0.08 -23.37 -1.97
C ARG A 10 -0.38 -22.04 -1.38
N LEU A 11 -0.04 -20.95 -2.05
CA LEU A 11 -0.41 -19.59 -1.69
C LEU A 11 -1.65 -19.15 -2.49
N GLY A 12 -2.70 -18.78 -1.77
CA GLY A 12 -3.87 -18.10 -2.34
C GLY A 12 -3.72 -16.59 -2.22
N ILE A 13 -3.90 -15.85 -3.30
CA ILE A 13 -3.93 -14.38 -3.31
C ILE A 13 -5.31 -13.93 -3.77
N LEU A 14 -6.05 -13.28 -2.88
CA LEU A 14 -7.30 -12.60 -3.24
C LEU A 14 -6.93 -11.21 -3.76
N GLY A 15 -7.17 -10.97 -5.05
CA GLY A 15 -6.77 -9.76 -5.76
C GLY A 15 -5.64 -9.98 -6.75
N GLY A 16 -5.88 -9.66 -8.01
CA GLY A 16 -4.95 -9.87 -9.12
C GLY A 16 -4.24 -8.61 -9.60
N GLY A 17 -4.20 -7.56 -8.76
CA GLY A 17 -3.56 -6.29 -9.07
C GLY A 17 -2.03 -6.35 -9.10
N GLN A 18 -1.39 -5.17 -9.12
CA GLN A 18 0.07 -5.08 -9.15
C GLN A 18 0.73 -5.62 -7.88
N LEU A 19 0.07 -5.49 -6.73
CA LEU A 19 0.58 -5.98 -5.46
C LEU A 19 0.57 -7.52 -5.46
N GLY A 20 -0.54 -8.12 -5.91
CA GLY A 20 -0.65 -9.55 -6.16
C GLY A 20 0.43 -10.05 -7.13
N LYS A 21 0.69 -9.33 -8.22
CA LYS A 21 1.74 -9.67 -9.20
C LYS A 21 3.12 -9.73 -8.56
N MET A 22 3.50 -8.71 -7.80
CA MET A 22 4.81 -8.65 -7.15
C MET A 22 4.95 -9.67 -6.02
N MET A 23 3.87 -9.97 -5.28
CA MET A 23 3.83 -11.10 -4.33
C MET A 23 4.05 -12.43 -5.06
N ALA A 24 3.31 -12.69 -6.13
CA ALA A 24 3.42 -13.91 -6.92
C ALA A 24 4.83 -14.09 -7.48
N GLN A 25 5.45 -13.06 -8.06
CA GLN A 25 6.83 -13.12 -8.56
C GLN A 25 7.83 -13.57 -7.48
N LYS A 26 7.75 -13.02 -6.26
CA LYS A 26 8.65 -13.41 -5.16
C LYS A 26 8.31 -14.80 -4.61
N ALA A 27 7.03 -15.16 -4.53
CA ALA A 27 6.60 -16.51 -4.15
C ALA A 27 7.09 -17.57 -5.15
N LYS A 28 6.94 -17.33 -6.47
CA LYS A 28 7.43 -18.22 -7.53
C LYS A 28 8.95 -18.38 -7.47
N LYS A 29 9.70 -17.30 -7.24
CA LYS A 29 11.17 -17.35 -7.04
C LYS A 29 11.57 -18.30 -5.90
N MET A 30 10.75 -18.41 -4.85
CA MET A 30 11.01 -19.27 -3.69
C MET A 30 10.46 -20.70 -3.83
N GLY A 31 9.74 -21.04 -4.90
CA GLY A 31 9.17 -22.37 -5.11
C GLY A 31 7.78 -22.59 -4.48
N PHE A 32 6.98 -21.54 -4.33
CA PHE A 32 5.55 -21.66 -3.99
C PHE A 32 4.71 -21.95 -5.25
N TYR A 33 3.56 -22.60 -5.02
CA TYR A 33 2.48 -22.67 -6.00
C TYR A 33 1.49 -21.53 -5.72
N VAL A 34 1.15 -20.73 -6.71
CA VAL A 34 0.35 -19.50 -6.52
C VAL A 34 -0.97 -19.60 -7.28
N THR A 35 -2.08 -19.46 -6.55
CA THR A 35 -3.41 -19.28 -7.12
C THR A 35 -3.90 -17.87 -6.83
N VAL A 36 -4.44 -17.19 -7.83
CA VAL A 36 -5.03 -15.85 -7.66
C VAL A 36 -6.52 -15.84 -7.96
N LEU A 37 -7.30 -15.10 -7.17
CA LEU A 37 -8.70 -14.78 -7.44
C LEU A 37 -8.80 -13.33 -7.92
N ASP A 38 -9.30 -13.12 -9.14
CA ASP A 38 -9.58 -11.79 -9.69
C ASP A 38 -10.70 -11.86 -10.74
N PRO A 39 -11.62 -10.88 -10.80
CA PRO A 39 -12.71 -10.89 -11.78
C PRO A 39 -12.23 -10.69 -13.21
N THR A 40 -11.03 -10.15 -13.43
CA THR A 40 -10.50 -9.84 -14.76
C THR A 40 -9.67 -11.01 -15.31
N PRO A 41 -10.07 -11.65 -16.42
CA PRO A 41 -9.26 -12.69 -17.05
C PRO A 41 -7.87 -12.18 -17.46
N GLY A 42 -6.80 -12.86 -17.01
CA GLY A 42 -5.43 -12.43 -17.28
C GLY A 42 -5.04 -11.13 -16.56
N ALA A 43 -5.60 -10.90 -15.37
CA ALA A 43 -5.19 -9.83 -14.44
C ALA A 43 -3.66 -9.84 -14.22
N PRO A 44 -3.04 -8.70 -13.86
CA PRO A 44 -1.60 -8.58 -13.64
C PRO A 44 -0.94 -9.75 -12.90
N ALA A 45 -1.52 -10.21 -11.79
CA ALA A 45 -0.96 -11.32 -11.02
C ALA A 45 -1.14 -12.68 -11.68
N ALA A 46 -2.23 -12.89 -12.43
CA ALA A 46 -2.50 -14.13 -13.14
C ALA A 46 -1.44 -14.43 -14.22
N GLN A 47 -0.84 -13.39 -14.80
CA GLN A 47 0.23 -13.50 -15.80
C GLN A 47 1.51 -14.16 -15.28
N VAL A 48 1.66 -14.27 -13.95
CA VAL A 48 2.86 -14.81 -13.28
C VAL A 48 2.51 -15.85 -12.20
N SER A 49 1.27 -16.35 -12.19
CA SER A 49 0.76 -17.34 -11.23
C SER A 49 0.52 -18.69 -11.89
N ASP A 50 0.40 -19.76 -11.10
CA ASP A 50 0.15 -21.11 -11.62
C ASP A 50 -1.32 -21.32 -12.03
N LYS A 51 -2.25 -20.64 -11.34
CA LYS A 51 -3.69 -20.73 -11.59
C LYS A 51 -4.38 -19.39 -11.32
N GLN A 52 -5.42 -19.10 -12.11
CA GLN A 52 -6.38 -18.04 -11.84
C GLN A 52 -7.78 -18.63 -11.60
N ILE A 53 -8.45 -18.15 -10.57
CA ILE A 53 -9.90 -18.27 -10.37
C ILE A 53 -10.50 -16.95 -10.83
N ILE A 54 -11.46 -17.01 -11.75
CA ILE A 54 -12.17 -15.82 -12.24
C ILE A 54 -13.44 -15.66 -11.40
N GLY A 55 -13.53 -14.59 -10.63
CA GLY A 55 -14.64 -14.32 -9.72
C GLY A 55 -14.52 -12.98 -9.01
N ASP A 56 -15.66 -12.45 -8.56
CA ASP A 56 -15.72 -11.18 -7.84
C ASP A 56 -15.17 -11.31 -6.41
N PHE A 57 -14.59 -10.23 -5.87
CA PHE A 57 -14.03 -10.20 -4.51
C PHE A 57 -15.08 -10.29 -3.39
N HIS A 58 -16.36 -10.22 -3.75
CA HIS A 58 -17.48 -10.41 -2.84
C HIS A 58 -18.22 -11.74 -3.00
N ASP A 59 -17.87 -12.53 -4.01
CA ASP A 59 -18.44 -13.87 -4.23
C ASP A 59 -17.87 -14.87 -3.21
N ALA A 60 -18.72 -15.26 -2.25
CA ALA A 60 -18.35 -16.15 -1.16
C ALA A 60 -17.89 -17.54 -1.66
N GLU A 61 -18.48 -18.05 -2.73
CA GLU A 61 -18.14 -19.36 -3.28
C GLU A 61 -16.77 -19.32 -3.95
N LYS A 62 -16.46 -18.24 -4.67
CA LYS A 62 -15.14 -18.05 -5.29
C LYS A 62 -14.03 -17.83 -4.26
N ILE A 63 -14.32 -17.12 -3.18
CA ILE A 63 -13.39 -16.98 -2.05
C ILE A 63 -13.14 -18.34 -1.38
N ARG A 64 -14.20 -19.12 -1.14
CA ARG A 64 -14.08 -20.48 -0.61
C ARG A 64 -13.24 -21.37 -1.51
N GLU A 65 -13.49 -21.35 -2.82
CA GLU A 65 -12.71 -22.10 -3.82
C GLU A 65 -11.20 -21.79 -3.71
N LEU A 66 -10.83 -20.51 -3.59
CA LEU A 66 -9.43 -20.10 -3.41
C LEU A 66 -8.85 -20.63 -2.09
N VAL A 67 -9.59 -20.45 -1.00
CA VAL A 67 -9.11 -20.78 0.36
C VAL A 67 -8.94 -22.28 0.56
N GLU A 68 -9.87 -23.10 0.07
CA GLU A 68 -9.79 -24.57 0.18
C GLU A 68 -8.63 -25.17 -0.65
N GLN A 69 -8.22 -24.50 -1.72
CA GLN A 69 -7.10 -24.91 -2.57
C GLN A 69 -5.74 -24.41 -2.06
N SER A 70 -5.72 -23.61 -0.99
CA SER A 70 -4.53 -22.93 -0.48
C SER A 70 -4.14 -23.44 0.91
N ASP A 71 -2.84 -23.57 1.18
CA ASP A 71 -2.34 -23.85 2.53
C ASP A 71 -2.31 -22.56 3.37
N VAL A 72 -2.23 -21.41 2.71
CA VAL A 72 -2.29 -20.07 3.29
C VAL A 72 -2.84 -19.08 2.27
N THR A 73 -3.76 -18.23 2.71
CA THR A 73 -4.39 -17.20 1.88
C THR A 73 -4.01 -15.81 2.38
N THR A 74 -3.70 -14.91 1.45
CA THR A 74 -3.53 -13.47 1.67
C THR A 74 -4.38 -12.67 0.68
N TYR A 75 -4.38 -11.35 0.81
CA TYR A 75 -5.12 -10.43 -0.04
C TYR A 75 -4.28 -9.20 -0.40
N ASP A 76 -4.47 -8.69 -1.62
CA ASP A 76 -3.74 -7.53 -2.15
C ASP A 76 -4.55 -6.22 -2.07
N LEU A 77 -5.85 -6.32 -1.75
CA LEU A 77 -6.81 -5.22 -1.65
C LEU A 77 -7.59 -5.26 -0.33
N GLU A 78 -8.17 -4.12 0.03
CA GLU A 78 -8.93 -3.97 1.26
C GLU A 78 -10.43 -4.26 1.08
N HIS A 79 -11.00 -3.99 -0.09
CA HIS A 79 -12.45 -4.12 -0.35
C HIS A 79 -12.82 -5.54 -0.79
N VAL A 80 -13.01 -6.43 0.18
CA VAL A 80 -13.35 -7.84 -0.02
C VAL A 80 -14.46 -8.27 0.94
N ASN A 81 -15.11 -9.41 0.67
CA ASN A 81 -16.11 -9.98 1.57
C ASN A 81 -15.46 -10.60 2.83
N THR A 82 -15.29 -9.77 3.85
CA THR A 82 -14.73 -10.15 5.16
C THR A 82 -15.63 -11.13 5.91
N LYS A 83 -16.94 -11.17 5.63
CA LYS A 83 -17.84 -12.14 6.25
C LYS A 83 -17.47 -13.56 5.84
N ALA A 84 -17.35 -13.82 4.53
CA ALA A 84 -16.93 -15.12 4.01
C ALA A 84 -15.54 -15.53 4.53
N LEU A 85 -14.58 -14.59 4.53
CA LEU A 85 -13.23 -14.86 5.06
C LEU A 85 -13.24 -15.20 6.56
N LYS A 86 -14.08 -14.54 7.38
CA LYS A 86 -14.22 -14.85 8.80
C LYS A 86 -14.86 -16.23 9.05
N GLU A 87 -15.80 -16.65 8.20
CA GLU A 87 -16.40 -17.98 8.26
C GLU A 87 -15.33 -19.05 7.96
N LEU A 88 -14.57 -18.88 6.88
CA LEU A 88 -13.46 -19.78 6.52
C LEU A 88 -12.35 -19.81 7.57
N LEU A 89 -12.05 -18.67 8.21
CA LEU A 89 -11.12 -18.63 9.33
C LEU A 89 -11.60 -19.51 10.51
N LYS A 90 -12.90 -19.50 10.82
CA LYS A 90 -13.49 -20.34 11.89
C LYS A 90 -13.46 -21.82 11.53
N GLU A 91 -13.52 -22.15 10.24
CA GLU A 91 -13.36 -23.53 9.73
C GLU A 91 -11.90 -24.04 9.81
N GLY A 92 -10.95 -23.18 10.21
CA GLY A 92 -9.56 -23.55 10.47
C GLY A 92 -8.58 -23.20 9.33
N HIS A 93 -9.03 -22.49 8.30
CA HIS A 93 -8.15 -22.03 7.23
C HIS A 93 -7.21 -20.91 7.69
N ARG A 94 -5.99 -20.89 7.14
CA ARG A 94 -4.98 -19.88 7.45
C ARG A 94 -5.13 -18.68 6.52
N ILE A 95 -5.68 -17.59 7.05
CA ILE A 95 -5.91 -16.35 6.30
C ILE A 95 -5.18 -15.21 7.00
N TYR A 96 -4.23 -14.58 6.30
CA TYR A 96 -3.40 -13.52 6.85
C TYR A 96 -3.31 -12.31 5.91
N PRO A 97 -3.35 -11.08 6.44
CA PRO A 97 -3.68 -10.76 7.83
C PRO A 97 -5.10 -11.19 8.23
N SER A 98 -5.44 -11.04 9.52
CA SER A 98 -6.73 -11.49 10.04
C SER A 98 -7.90 -10.75 9.36
N PRO A 99 -8.91 -11.45 8.83
CA PRO A 99 -10.15 -10.85 8.31
C PRO A 99 -10.88 -9.96 9.31
N HIS A 100 -10.73 -10.19 10.63
CA HIS A 100 -11.26 -9.31 11.67
C HIS A 100 -10.59 -7.93 11.65
N LEU A 101 -9.27 -7.91 11.48
CA LEU A 101 -8.53 -6.66 11.38
C LEU A 101 -8.88 -5.94 10.07
N LEU A 102 -9.00 -6.69 8.97
CA LEU A 102 -9.39 -6.14 7.67
C LEU A 102 -10.75 -5.43 7.73
N GLU A 103 -11.74 -6.03 8.39
CA GLU A 103 -13.06 -5.42 8.58
C GLU A 103 -13.00 -4.08 9.34
N VAL A 104 -12.12 -3.96 10.33
CA VAL A 104 -11.90 -2.69 11.05
C VAL A 104 -11.25 -1.66 10.12
N ILE A 105 -10.26 -2.09 9.34
CA ILE A 105 -9.48 -1.20 8.47
C ILE A 105 -10.25 -0.71 7.24
N GLN A 106 -11.22 -1.49 6.74
CA GLN A 106 -12.15 -1.05 5.68
C GLN A 106 -12.95 0.21 6.06
N ASP A 107 -13.02 0.54 7.34
CA ASP A 107 -13.72 1.68 7.90
C ASP A 107 -12.72 2.64 8.57
N LYS A 108 -12.37 3.72 7.89
CA LYS A 108 -11.32 4.66 8.31
C LYS A 108 -11.59 5.29 9.67
N PHE A 109 -12.86 5.52 10.03
CA PHE A 109 -13.21 5.99 11.37
C PHE A 109 -12.97 4.91 12.44
N LYS A 110 -13.41 3.67 12.20
CA LYS A 110 -13.12 2.56 13.13
C LYS A 110 -11.62 2.27 13.25
N GLN A 111 -10.86 2.46 12.17
CA GLN A 111 -9.40 2.39 12.21
C GLN A 111 -8.83 3.43 13.17
N LYS A 112 -9.30 4.69 13.13
CA LYS A 112 -8.90 5.73 14.09
C LYS A 112 -9.28 5.38 15.52
N GLU A 113 -10.49 4.85 15.75
CA GLU A 113 -10.90 4.39 17.10
C GLU A 113 -10.02 3.24 17.62
N LEU A 114 -9.61 2.31 16.75
CA LEU A 114 -8.66 1.27 17.11
C LEU A 114 -7.29 1.88 17.46
N LEU A 115 -6.74 2.73 16.58
CA LEU A 115 -5.45 3.39 16.79
C LEU A 115 -5.43 4.20 18.10
N LEU A 116 -6.50 4.94 18.39
CA LEU A 116 -6.64 5.71 19.63
C LEU A 116 -6.61 4.80 20.86
N ARG A 117 -7.35 3.68 20.83
CA ARG A 117 -7.35 2.68 21.92
C ARG A 117 -5.98 2.02 22.11
N LEU A 118 -5.19 1.89 21.04
CA LEU A 118 -3.84 1.36 21.10
C LEU A 118 -2.79 2.39 21.52
N GLY A 119 -3.18 3.65 21.70
CA GLY A 119 -2.30 4.75 22.12
C GLY A 119 -1.47 5.34 20.98
N ALA A 120 -1.90 5.19 19.73
CA ALA A 120 -1.23 5.83 18.60
C ALA A 120 -1.30 7.36 18.72
N PRO A 121 -0.24 8.11 18.40
CA PRO A 121 -0.34 9.54 18.22
C PRO A 121 -1.18 9.82 16.98
N LEU A 122 -2.29 10.56 17.14
CA LEU A 122 -3.24 10.82 16.06
C LEU A 122 -3.58 12.31 15.99
N PRO A 123 -3.93 12.83 14.81
CA PRO A 123 -4.67 14.07 14.72
C PRO A 123 -6.01 13.94 15.47
N LYS A 124 -6.49 15.02 16.08
CA LYS A 124 -7.84 15.06 16.64
C LYS A 124 -8.86 14.69 15.57
N PHE A 125 -9.84 13.87 15.91
CA PHE A 125 -10.87 13.43 14.97
C PHE A 125 -12.24 13.29 15.65
N LYS A 126 -13.31 13.42 14.86
CA LYS A 126 -14.70 13.29 15.34
C LYS A 126 -15.60 12.73 14.23
N LYS A 127 -16.51 11.82 14.59
CA LYS A 127 -17.55 11.36 13.65
C LYS A 127 -18.53 12.49 13.37
N VAL A 128 -18.96 12.62 12.12
CA VAL A 128 -19.90 13.66 11.69
C VAL A 128 -21.13 13.01 11.08
N LYS A 129 -22.31 13.41 11.54
CA LYS A 129 -23.60 12.94 11.02
C LYS A 129 -24.34 14.01 10.23
N THR A 130 -24.10 15.29 10.53
CA THR A 130 -24.80 16.41 9.89
C THR A 130 -23.83 17.53 9.55
N LYS A 131 -24.21 18.43 8.63
CA LYS A 131 -23.36 19.58 8.24
C LYS A 131 -23.10 20.51 9.43
N GLU A 132 -24.06 20.67 10.34
CA GLU A 132 -23.97 21.54 11.51
C GLU A 132 -22.88 21.08 12.48
N GLU A 133 -22.63 19.77 12.56
CA GLU A 133 -21.56 19.21 13.39
C GLU A 133 -20.15 19.59 12.89
N LEU A 134 -19.99 19.90 11.58
CA LEU A 134 -18.71 20.34 11.00
C LEU A 134 -18.25 21.65 11.64
N SER A 135 -19.15 22.63 11.75
CA SER A 135 -18.84 23.95 12.30
C SER A 135 -18.41 23.90 13.77
N SER A 136 -18.86 22.89 14.52
CA SER A 136 -18.56 22.74 15.96
C SER A 136 -17.11 22.34 16.27
N PHE A 137 -16.38 21.79 15.29
CA PHE A 137 -15.00 21.32 15.48
C PHE A 137 -13.95 22.43 15.28
N GLY A 138 -14.33 23.52 14.58
CA GLY A 138 -13.42 24.57 14.14
C GLY A 138 -12.79 24.25 12.78
N PHE A 139 -12.37 25.28 12.04
CA PHE A 139 -11.70 25.18 10.75
C PHE A 139 -10.23 25.63 10.87
N PRO A 140 -9.30 25.16 10.02
CA PRO A 140 -9.48 24.20 8.93
C PRO A 140 -9.60 22.73 9.39
N VAL A 141 -10.36 21.93 8.63
CA VAL A 141 -10.53 20.47 8.84
C VAL A 141 -10.45 19.69 7.56
N VAL A 142 -10.13 18.40 7.69
CA VAL A 142 -10.19 17.43 6.60
C VAL A 142 -11.37 16.49 6.87
N GLN A 143 -12.41 16.57 6.05
CA GLN A 143 -13.52 15.63 6.06
C GLN A 143 -13.17 14.42 5.19
N LYS A 144 -13.35 13.22 5.74
CA LYS A 144 -13.04 11.94 5.08
C LYS A 144 -14.26 11.02 5.10
N ALA A 145 -14.52 10.34 4.00
CA ALA A 145 -15.48 9.25 3.95
C ALA A 145 -15.00 8.09 4.84
N CYS A 146 -15.91 7.47 5.58
CA CYS A 146 -15.55 6.34 6.43
C CYS A 146 -15.13 5.13 5.58
N ARG A 147 -15.70 4.95 4.39
CA ARG A 147 -15.46 3.77 3.52
C ARG A 147 -15.28 4.19 2.07
N GLY A 148 -14.53 3.39 1.32
CA GLY A 148 -14.38 3.53 -0.14
C GLY A 148 -13.53 4.72 -0.59
N GLY A 149 -12.94 5.47 0.33
CA GLY A 149 -11.95 6.50 0.00
C GLY A 149 -10.59 5.87 -0.33
N TYR A 150 -9.96 6.34 -1.41
CA TYR A 150 -8.64 5.93 -1.86
C TYR A 150 -8.07 6.98 -2.82
N ASP A 151 -6.74 7.15 -2.86
CA ASP A 151 -6.05 8.07 -3.80
C ASP A 151 -6.76 9.44 -3.89
N GLY A 152 -7.00 10.05 -2.71
CA GLY A 152 -7.68 11.34 -2.55
C GLY A 152 -9.21 11.37 -2.72
N ARG A 153 -9.83 10.31 -3.25
CA ARG A 153 -11.29 10.21 -3.34
C ARG A 153 -11.90 10.08 -1.95
N GLY A 154 -13.03 10.75 -1.73
CA GLY A 154 -13.69 10.75 -0.42
C GLY A 154 -12.95 11.58 0.63
N VAL A 155 -12.16 12.58 0.20
CA VAL A 155 -11.52 13.56 1.07
C VAL A 155 -11.93 14.96 0.62
N ALA A 156 -12.31 15.83 1.56
CA ALA A 156 -12.58 17.24 1.33
C ALA A 156 -11.87 18.09 2.39
N VAL A 157 -11.07 19.05 1.95
CA VAL A 157 -10.44 20.03 2.83
C VAL A 157 -11.37 21.24 2.96
N LEU A 158 -11.83 21.51 4.17
CA LEU A 158 -12.70 22.64 4.48
C LEU A 158 -11.86 23.66 5.27
N LYS A 159 -11.54 24.80 4.65
CA LYS A 159 -10.66 25.82 5.22
C LYS A 159 -11.42 26.85 6.05
N SER A 160 -12.69 27.07 5.75
CA SER A 160 -13.55 28.03 6.43
C SER A 160 -15.02 27.59 6.42
N PRO A 161 -15.91 28.23 7.20
CA PRO A 161 -17.35 27.93 7.19
C PRO A 161 -18.00 28.00 5.80
N GLU A 162 -17.49 28.83 4.90
CA GLU A 162 -17.99 28.99 3.53
C GLU A 162 -17.73 27.74 2.66
N ASP A 163 -16.77 26.89 3.05
CA ASP A 163 -16.48 25.64 2.34
C ASP A 163 -17.51 24.53 2.60
N ILE A 164 -18.52 24.75 3.44
CA ILE A 164 -19.49 23.71 3.85
C ILE A 164 -20.29 23.13 2.66
N GLU A 165 -20.40 23.85 1.56
CA GLU A 165 -21.01 23.36 0.32
C GLU A 165 -20.15 22.30 -0.39
N LYS A 166 -18.85 22.23 -0.09
CA LYS A 166 -17.94 21.19 -0.56
C LYS A 166 -17.95 19.94 0.32
N ALA A 167 -18.73 19.95 1.41
CA ALA A 167 -18.78 18.83 2.35
C ALA A 167 -19.24 17.54 1.66
N LEU A 168 -18.58 16.45 2.00
CA LEU A 168 -18.91 15.13 1.50
C LEU A 168 -20.25 14.65 2.07
N PRO A 169 -21.11 14.02 1.24
CA PRO A 169 -22.32 13.38 1.73
C PRO A 169 -22.02 12.02 2.38
N GLY A 170 -23.00 11.48 3.12
CA GLY A 170 -22.94 10.12 3.66
C GLY A 170 -22.19 9.99 4.99
N GLU A 171 -21.80 8.77 5.35
CA GLU A 171 -21.05 8.50 6.58
C GLU A 171 -19.61 9.01 6.47
N THR A 172 -19.31 10.06 7.22
CA THR A 172 -18.01 10.74 7.20
C THR A 172 -17.53 10.99 8.62
N TYR A 173 -16.26 11.39 8.71
CA TYR A 173 -15.66 11.93 9.92
C TYR A 173 -14.75 13.09 9.53
N ILE A 174 -14.40 13.91 10.51
CA ILE A 174 -13.45 15.01 10.34
C ILE A 174 -12.21 14.76 11.17
N GLU A 175 -11.11 15.27 10.66
CA GLU A 175 -9.83 15.38 11.34
C GLU A 175 -9.40 16.84 11.40
N GLU A 176 -8.65 17.20 12.44
CA GLU A 176 -7.92 18.46 12.42
C GLU A 176 -7.01 18.52 11.20
N PHE A 177 -6.94 19.69 10.57
CA PHE A 177 -5.99 19.89 9.49
C PHE A 177 -4.57 19.94 10.08
N VAL A 178 -3.76 18.93 9.77
CA VAL A 178 -2.39 18.83 10.27
C VAL A 178 -1.48 19.71 9.42
N GLU A 179 -0.87 20.72 10.02
CA GLU A 179 0.23 21.45 9.39
C GLU A 179 1.52 20.62 9.46
N PHE A 180 1.70 19.75 8.47
CA PHE A 180 2.88 18.89 8.35
C PHE A 180 4.01 19.52 7.54
N GLU A 181 5.24 19.16 7.88
CA GLU A 181 6.46 19.45 7.13
C GLU A 181 6.72 18.34 6.10
N LYS A 182 6.47 17.08 6.46
CA LYS A 182 6.68 15.91 5.59
C LYS A 182 5.61 14.85 5.83
N GLU A 183 5.26 14.14 4.75
CA GLU A 183 4.55 12.87 4.86
C GLU A 183 5.58 11.74 4.91
N LEU A 184 5.38 10.82 5.84
CA LEU A 184 6.28 9.71 6.09
C LEU A 184 5.51 8.39 5.97
N ALA A 185 6.21 7.32 5.63
CA ALA A 185 5.68 5.98 5.83
C ALA A 185 6.72 5.04 6.41
N VAL A 186 6.25 4.07 7.18
CA VAL A 186 7.06 2.97 7.70
C VAL A 186 6.40 1.65 7.33
N ILE A 187 7.19 0.75 6.74
CA ILE A 187 6.79 -0.63 6.51
C ILE A 187 7.32 -1.48 7.67
N VAL A 188 6.46 -2.29 8.28
CA VAL A 188 6.81 -3.25 9.31
C VAL A 188 6.26 -4.63 8.93
N ALA A 189 7.03 -5.67 9.19
CA ALA A 189 6.63 -7.05 8.99
C ALA A 189 6.61 -7.78 10.31
N ARG A 190 5.55 -8.56 10.55
CA ARG A 190 5.42 -9.45 11.69
C ARG A 190 5.10 -10.87 11.21
N GLY A 191 5.93 -11.83 11.57
CA GLY A 191 5.72 -13.24 11.23
C GLY A 191 4.70 -13.93 12.14
N VAL A 192 4.20 -15.10 11.74
CA VAL A 192 3.35 -15.96 12.59
C VAL A 192 3.98 -16.30 13.95
N SER A 193 5.32 -16.26 14.06
CA SER A 193 6.05 -16.48 15.31
C SER A 193 6.08 -15.25 16.23
N GLY A 194 5.59 -14.10 15.78
CA GLY A 194 5.73 -12.82 16.44
C GLY A 194 7.05 -12.09 16.16
N GLU A 195 7.96 -12.67 15.36
CA GLU A 195 9.18 -11.97 14.91
C GLU A 195 8.81 -10.68 14.16
N LEU A 196 9.47 -9.58 14.51
CA LEU A 196 9.26 -8.26 13.92
C LEU A 196 10.50 -7.80 13.14
N LYS A 197 10.27 -7.14 12.00
CA LYS A 197 11.29 -6.38 11.26
C LYS A 197 10.68 -5.07 10.76
N VAL A 198 11.46 -4.00 10.80
CA VAL A 198 11.03 -2.67 10.34
C VAL A 198 11.95 -2.17 9.24
N TYR A 199 11.37 -1.58 8.21
CA TYR A 199 12.11 -0.95 7.11
C TYR A 199 12.54 0.48 7.47
N PRO A 200 13.51 1.06 6.75
CA PRO A 200 13.79 2.49 6.83
C PRO A 200 12.52 3.32 6.62
N VAL A 201 12.44 4.44 7.34
CA VAL A 201 11.38 5.44 7.13
C VAL A 201 11.57 6.05 5.75
N VAL A 202 10.47 6.22 5.03
CA VAL A 202 10.46 6.92 3.73
C VAL A 202 9.75 8.24 3.84
N GLU A 203 10.19 9.21 3.04
CA GLU A 203 9.49 10.47 2.81
C GLU A 203 8.65 10.32 1.54
N MET A 204 7.38 10.70 1.63
CA MET A 204 6.43 10.66 0.51
C MET A 204 6.10 12.08 0.07
N VAL A 205 6.09 12.29 -1.24
CA VAL A 205 5.65 13.54 -1.87
C VAL A 205 4.45 13.23 -2.74
N PHE A 206 3.38 14.02 -2.59
CA PHE A 206 2.12 13.83 -3.29
C PHE A 206 1.95 14.89 -4.37
N ASP A 207 1.38 14.50 -5.52
CA ASP A 207 0.91 15.46 -6.52
C ASP A 207 -0.36 16.11 -5.97
N GLU A 208 -0.32 17.42 -5.70
CA GLU A 208 -1.43 18.17 -5.10
C GLU A 208 -2.70 18.16 -5.97
N ARG A 209 -2.57 17.99 -7.30
CA ARG A 209 -3.71 18.02 -8.23
C ARG A 209 -4.52 16.73 -8.16
N ALA A 210 -3.83 15.60 -8.04
CA ALA A 210 -4.44 14.28 -8.04
C ALA A 210 -4.60 13.69 -6.62
N ASN A 211 -3.90 14.26 -5.63
CA ASN A 211 -3.76 13.71 -4.27
C ASN A 211 -3.31 12.24 -4.29
N ILE A 212 -2.28 11.97 -5.09
CA ILE A 212 -1.66 10.66 -5.29
C ILE A 212 -0.18 10.77 -4.95
N CYS A 213 0.34 9.77 -4.24
CA CYS A 213 1.77 9.66 -3.97
C CYS A 213 2.53 9.62 -5.31
N ASP A 214 3.34 10.64 -5.54
CA ASP A 214 4.10 10.85 -6.77
C ASP A 214 5.51 10.27 -6.62
N LEU A 215 6.15 10.57 -5.49
CA LEU A 215 7.54 10.24 -5.21
C LEU A 215 7.73 9.71 -3.79
N VAL A 216 8.62 8.72 -3.64
CA VAL A 216 8.98 8.07 -2.37
C VAL A 216 10.50 8.05 -2.25
N MET A 217 11.06 8.61 -1.18
CA MET A 217 12.51 8.66 -0.90
C MET A 217 12.87 7.77 0.28
N ALA A 218 13.91 6.96 0.11
CA ALA A 218 14.48 6.11 1.15
C ALA A 218 16.01 6.35 1.25
N PRO A 219 16.55 6.76 2.42
CA PRO A 219 15.83 7.10 3.65
C PRO A 219 15.08 8.44 3.53
N ALA A 220 14.12 8.66 4.42
CA ALA A 220 13.50 9.96 4.62
C ALA A 220 14.54 11.02 5.03
N ARG A 221 14.40 12.26 4.54
CA ARG A 221 15.30 13.37 4.88
C ARG A 221 14.89 14.02 6.20
N ILE A 222 15.02 13.28 7.28
CA ILE A 222 14.67 13.66 8.64
C ILE A 222 15.77 13.28 9.62
N ASP A 223 15.74 13.86 10.82
CA ASP A 223 16.68 13.50 11.88
C ASP A 223 16.54 12.03 12.29
N ASN A 224 17.66 11.39 12.63
CA ASN A 224 17.70 9.99 13.03
C ASN A 224 16.80 9.68 14.25
N SER A 225 16.62 10.65 15.16
CA SER A 225 15.72 10.53 16.30
C SER A 225 14.26 10.39 15.87
N LEU A 226 13.81 11.22 14.92
CA LEU A 226 12.46 11.19 14.35
C LEU A 226 12.24 9.90 13.54
N ALA A 227 13.25 9.47 12.79
CA ALA A 227 13.18 8.21 12.06
C ALA A 227 13.00 7.02 13.03
N LYS A 228 13.73 7.03 14.14
CA LYS A 228 13.60 6.01 15.18
C LYS A 228 12.23 6.04 15.85
N GLU A 229 11.72 7.22 16.20
CA GLU A 229 10.37 7.39 16.76
C GLU A 229 9.28 6.82 15.84
N ALA A 230 9.33 7.15 14.54
CA ALA A 230 8.40 6.61 13.55
C ALA A 230 8.48 5.08 13.45
N GLN A 231 9.69 4.51 13.48
CA GLN A 231 9.86 3.05 13.49
C GLN A 231 9.31 2.40 14.77
N GLU A 232 9.52 3.01 15.93
CA GLU A 232 9.01 2.54 17.22
C GLU A 232 7.47 2.55 17.25
N ILE A 233 6.84 3.62 16.77
CA ILE A 233 5.37 3.69 16.62
C ILE A 233 4.86 2.54 15.74
N ALA A 234 5.50 2.30 14.58
CA ALA A 234 5.07 1.26 13.67
C ALA A 234 5.24 -0.16 14.26
N LEU A 235 6.36 -0.41 14.95
CA LEU A 235 6.64 -1.67 15.64
C LEU A 235 5.63 -1.94 16.76
N ASP A 236 5.36 -0.95 17.60
CA ASP A 236 4.40 -1.05 18.71
C ASP A 236 2.98 -1.34 18.20
N LEU A 237 2.54 -0.64 17.15
CA LEU A 237 1.23 -0.91 16.53
C LEU A 237 1.15 -2.32 15.93
N ALA A 238 2.16 -2.76 15.19
CA ALA A 238 2.19 -4.10 14.62
C ALA A 238 2.18 -5.19 15.72
N GLN A 239 2.86 -4.95 16.84
CA GLN A 239 2.85 -5.84 17.99
C GLN A 239 1.48 -5.90 18.66
N LYS A 240 0.91 -4.74 19.02
CA LYS A 240 -0.39 -4.65 19.72
C LYS A 240 -1.57 -5.16 18.89
N MET A 241 -1.51 -4.99 17.58
CA MET A 241 -2.52 -5.51 16.64
C MET A 241 -2.31 -6.98 16.30
N GLU A 242 -1.19 -7.55 16.72
CA GLU A 242 -0.76 -8.92 16.41
C GLU A 242 -0.87 -9.27 14.93
N ILE A 243 -0.55 -8.30 14.05
CA ILE A 243 -0.62 -8.52 12.61
C ILE A 243 0.28 -9.69 12.21
N VAL A 244 -0.14 -10.46 11.21
CA VAL A 244 0.73 -11.42 10.51
C VAL A 244 0.79 -10.98 9.05
N GLY A 245 2.00 -10.73 8.56
CA GLY A 245 2.23 -10.16 7.24
C GLY A 245 2.97 -8.82 7.33
N VAL A 246 2.60 -7.90 6.44
CA VAL A 246 3.19 -6.55 6.33
C VAL A 246 2.13 -5.53 6.68
N LEU A 247 2.53 -4.49 7.41
CA LEU A 247 1.75 -3.30 7.72
C LEU A 247 2.52 -2.08 7.21
N ALA A 248 1.84 -1.23 6.45
CA ALA A 248 2.29 0.13 6.20
C ALA A 248 1.60 1.07 7.18
N VAL A 249 2.40 1.97 7.76
CA VAL A 249 1.94 3.02 8.66
C VAL A 249 2.30 4.34 8.02
N GLU A 250 1.29 5.06 7.53
CA GLU A 250 1.45 6.42 7.01
C GLU A 250 1.38 7.43 8.16
N MET A 251 2.25 8.44 8.10
CA MET A 251 2.44 9.38 9.19
C MET A 251 2.65 10.79 8.66
N PHE A 252 2.32 11.77 9.48
CA PHE A 252 2.68 13.17 9.30
C PHE A 252 3.80 13.52 10.27
N LEU A 253 4.85 14.17 9.77
CA LEU A 253 5.80 14.90 10.60
C LEU A 253 5.36 16.36 10.65
N THR A 254 4.96 16.84 11.82
CA THR A 254 4.49 18.22 12.00
C THR A 254 5.63 19.23 12.07
N LYS A 255 5.34 20.52 11.85
CA LYS A 255 6.32 21.62 12.00
C LYS A 255 6.92 21.69 13.41
N ASP A 256 6.15 21.30 14.44
CA ASP A 256 6.58 21.18 15.83
C ASP A 256 7.20 19.82 16.17
N LYS A 257 7.62 19.05 15.13
CA LYS A 257 8.39 17.81 15.23
C LYS A 257 7.68 16.65 15.97
N ARG A 258 6.35 16.56 15.84
CA ARG A 258 5.57 15.39 16.27
C ARG A 258 5.33 14.44 15.10
N VAL A 259 5.38 13.14 15.36
CA VAL A 259 5.00 12.10 14.41
C VAL A 259 3.57 11.65 14.70
N LEU A 260 2.64 11.90 13.77
CA LEU A 260 1.22 11.55 13.91
C LEU A 260 0.82 10.48 12.88
N VAL A 261 0.15 9.42 13.30
CA VAL A 261 -0.33 8.38 12.39
C VAL A 261 -1.53 8.88 11.58
N ASN A 262 -1.39 8.88 10.26
CA ASN A 262 -2.46 9.20 9.32
C ASN A 262 -3.35 7.97 9.12
N GLU A 263 -2.80 6.89 8.57
CA GLU A 263 -3.56 5.67 8.30
C GLU A 263 -2.69 4.41 8.27
N LEU A 264 -3.37 3.26 8.30
CA LEU A 264 -2.77 1.93 8.19
C LEU A 264 -3.24 1.20 6.95
N ALA A 265 -2.32 0.47 6.31
CA ALA A 265 -2.63 -0.52 5.28
C ALA A 265 -1.99 -1.88 5.64
N PRO A 266 -2.78 -2.93 5.95
CA PRO A 266 -2.30 -4.24 6.42
C PRO A 266 -1.93 -5.11 5.20
N ARG A 267 -1.10 -4.60 4.32
CA ARG A 267 -0.67 -5.25 3.09
C ARG A 267 0.63 -4.61 2.61
N PRO A 268 1.35 -5.25 1.66
CA PRO A 268 2.36 -4.53 0.90
C PRO A 268 1.79 -3.21 0.34
N HIS A 269 2.61 -2.16 0.38
CA HIS A 269 2.17 -0.79 0.10
C HIS A 269 3.02 -0.13 -0.98
N ASN A 270 2.46 0.88 -1.64
CA ASN A 270 3.15 1.61 -2.70
C ASN A 270 4.45 2.25 -2.20
N SER A 271 4.41 2.84 -1.00
CA SER A 271 5.58 3.44 -0.34
C SER A 271 6.68 2.43 0.03
N GLY A 272 6.42 1.12 -0.10
CA GLY A 272 7.43 0.08 0.07
C GLY A 272 8.02 -0.46 -1.24
N HIS A 273 7.63 0.05 -2.42
CA HIS A 273 8.09 -0.51 -3.71
C HIS A 273 9.60 -0.39 -3.91
N TYR A 274 10.21 0.70 -3.42
CA TYR A 274 11.66 0.90 -3.41
C TYR A 274 12.44 -0.30 -2.81
N THR A 275 11.83 -1.06 -1.89
CA THR A 275 12.46 -2.21 -1.24
C THR A 275 12.80 -3.35 -2.20
N ILE A 276 12.22 -3.37 -3.41
CA ILE A 276 12.53 -4.39 -4.43
C ILE A 276 13.98 -4.27 -4.88
N GLU A 277 14.47 -3.05 -5.08
CA GLU A 277 15.83 -2.75 -5.54
C GLU A 277 16.77 -2.40 -4.37
N ALA A 278 16.26 -1.71 -3.35
CA ALA A 278 17.10 -1.02 -2.38
C ALA A 278 17.30 -1.76 -1.05
N CYS A 279 16.53 -2.81 -0.77
CA CYS A 279 16.61 -3.54 0.50
C CYS A 279 17.09 -4.98 0.31
N ALA A 280 17.73 -5.53 1.34
CA ALA A 280 18.18 -6.93 1.35
C ALA A 280 17.03 -7.94 1.21
N THR A 281 15.82 -7.59 1.66
CA THR A 281 14.61 -8.37 1.42
C THR A 281 13.46 -7.40 1.16
N CYS A 282 12.81 -7.52 0.00
CA CYS A 282 11.72 -6.62 -0.34
C CYS A 282 10.44 -6.95 0.44
N GLN A 283 9.54 -5.97 0.58
CA GLN A 283 8.30 -6.12 1.34
C GLN A 283 7.44 -7.30 0.88
N PHE A 284 7.50 -7.67 -0.41
CA PHE A 284 6.71 -8.76 -0.97
C PHE A 284 7.24 -10.13 -0.52
N GLU A 285 8.55 -10.35 -0.65
CA GLU A 285 9.20 -11.56 -0.13
C GLU A 285 9.03 -11.65 1.39
N GLN A 286 9.17 -10.51 2.08
CA GLN A 286 8.97 -10.40 3.51
C GLN A 286 7.55 -10.78 3.94
N HIS A 287 6.53 -10.32 3.19
CA HIS A 287 5.14 -10.69 3.41
C HIS A 287 4.93 -12.19 3.25
N ILE A 288 5.45 -12.81 2.18
CA ILE A 288 5.36 -14.25 1.96
C ILE A 288 6.02 -15.02 3.10
N ARG A 289 7.23 -14.64 3.53
CA ARG A 289 7.90 -15.28 4.67
C ARG A 289 7.07 -15.18 5.95
N ALA A 290 6.52 -13.99 6.23
CA ALA A 290 5.72 -13.71 7.41
C ALA A 290 4.46 -14.60 7.51
N ILE A 291 3.66 -14.69 6.44
CA ILE A 291 2.40 -15.45 6.44
C ILE A 291 2.61 -16.97 6.38
N THR A 292 3.75 -17.43 5.85
CA THR A 292 4.05 -18.87 5.70
C THR A 292 4.86 -19.44 6.86
N GLY A 293 5.36 -18.59 7.76
CA GLY A 293 6.16 -18.99 8.92
C GLY A 293 7.59 -19.38 8.58
N LEU A 294 8.14 -18.77 7.54
CA LEU A 294 9.58 -18.76 7.30
C LEU A 294 10.23 -17.63 8.13
N PRO A 295 11.52 -17.75 8.48
CA PRO A 295 12.25 -16.66 9.14
C PRO A 295 12.19 -15.37 8.32
N LEU A 296 12.02 -14.25 9.01
CA LEU A 296 11.98 -12.94 8.36
C LEU A 296 13.35 -12.57 7.76
N GLY A 297 13.33 -11.87 6.63
CA GLY A 297 14.55 -11.36 5.99
C GLY A 297 15.13 -10.12 6.67
N SER A 298 16.31 -9.71 6.23
CA SER A 298 16.90 -8.43 6.64
C SER A 298 16.22 -7.28 5.91
N THR A 299 15.83 -6.24 6.64
CA THR A 299 15.24 -5.01 6.09
C THR A 299 16.27 -3.93 5.81
N ARG A 300 17.57 -4.27 5.89
CA ARG A 300 18.67 -3.33 5.69
C ARG A 300 18.58 -2.66 4.31
N LEU A 301 18.65 -1.33 4.31
CA LEU A 301 18.85 -0.51 3.11
C LEU A 301 20.27 -0.74 2.59
N LEU A 302 20.38 -1.14 1.34
CA LEU A 302 21.66 -1.41 0.66
C LEU A 302 22.17 -0.18 -0.09
N SER A 303 21.26 0.63 -0.62
CA SER A 303 21.56 1.88 -1.32
C SER A 303 20.37 2.83 -1.15
N PRO A 304 20.58 4.15 -1.04
CA PRO A 304 19.51 5.14 -1.14
C PRO A 304 18.70 4.95 -2.43
N ALA A 305 17.41 5.26 -2.36
CA ALA A 305 16.50 5.03 -3.47
C ALA A 305 15.40 6.08 -3.56
N VAL A 306 15.01 6.40 -4.79
CA VAL A 306 13.84 7.21 -5.10
C VAL A 306 12.93 6.40 -6.01
N MET A 307 11.67 6.24 -5.61
CA MET A 307 10.64 5.57 -6.40
C MET A 307 9.59 6.57 -6.86
N ILE A 308 9.18 6.48 -8.11
CA ILE A 308 8.05 7.24 -8.67
C ILE A 308 7.02 6.32 -9.28
N ASN A 309 5.76 6.73 -9.17
CA ASN A 309 4.67 6.06 -9.86
C ASN A 309 4.67 6.40 -11.35
N LEU A 310 4.40 5.40 -12.19
CA LEU A 310 4.06 5.61 -13.60
C LEU A 310 2.55 5.57 -13.73
N LEU A 311 1.96 6.74 -13.96
CA LEU A 311 0.52 6.91 -14.12
C LEU A 311 0.15 6.97 -15.61
N GLY A 312 -1.10 6.60 -15.92
CA GLY A 312 -1.66 6.92 -17.24
C GLY A 312 -1.81 8.42 -17.42
N GLU A 313 -1.36 8.92 -18.56
CA GLU A 313 -1.39 10.36 -18.89
C GLU A 313 -2.82 10.89 -19.07
N GLU A 314 -3.01 12.16 -18.73
CA GLU A 314 -4.28 12.86 -18.97
C GLU A 314 -4.60 12.91 -20.47
N GLY A 315 -5.88 12.78 -20.81
CA GLY A 315 -6.34 12.78 -22.20
C GLY A 315 -6.16 11.46 -22.97
N TYR A 316 -5.54 10.45 -22.37
CA TYR A 316 -5.33 9.14 -23.00
C TYR A 316 -6.12 8.02 -22.32
N GLU A 317 -6.81 7.19 -23.11
CA GLU A 317 -7.48 5.97 -22.65
C GLU A 317 -7.41 4.88 -23.72
N GLY A 318 -6.91 3.70 -23.38
CA GLY A 318 -6.74 2.59 -24.33
C GLY A 318 -5.57 1.66 -24.00
N PRO A 319 -5.16 0.77 -24.93
CA PRO A 319 -3.97 -0.06 -24.77
C PRO A 319 -2.72 0.80 -24.50
N PRO A 320 -1.88 0.44 -23.52
CA PRO A 320 -0.78 1.30 -23.09
C PRO A 320 0.38 1.35 -24.10
N VAL A 321 0.87 2.56 -24.37
CA VAL A 321 2.11 2.85 -25.07
C VAL A 321 3.09 3.48 -24.08
N ILE A 322 4.33 2.97 -24.05
CA ILE A 322 5.39 3.45 -23.17
C ILE A 322 6.35 4.29 -24.01
N GLU A 323 6.37 5.60 -23.79
CA GLU A 323 7.32 6.51 -24.44
C GLU A 323 8.53 6.75 -23.53
N GLY A 324 9.72 6.93 -24.12
CA GLY A 324 10.92 7.32 -23.36
C GLY A 324 11.58 6.18 -22.56
N LEU A 325 11.22 4.92 -22.83
CA LEU A 325 11.70 3.78 -22.06
C LEU A 325 13.21 3.54 -22.25
N GLU A 326 13.71 3.64 -23.47
CA GLU A 326 15.14 3.40 -23.77
C GLU A 326 16.01 4.45 -23.07
N GLU A 327 15.62 5.71 -23.14
CA GLU A 327 16.27 6.83 -22.47
C GLU A 327 16.23 6.64 -20.95
N ALA A 328 15.09 6.18 -20.40
CA ALA A 328 14.98 5.90 -18.97
C ALA A 328 15.92 4.78 -18.55
N LEU A 329 15.93 3.66 -19.29
CA LEU A 329 16.80 2.51 -19.00
C LEU A 329 18.29 2.82 -19.17
N SER A 330 18.65 3.89 -19.90
CA SER A 330 20.03 4.36 -20.00
C SER A 330 20.57 5.00 -18.72
N ILE A 331 19.69 5.38 -17.77
CA ILE A 331 20.08 5.99 -16.51
C ILE A 331 20.59 4.90 -15.54
N PRO A 332 21.85 5.00 -15.06
CA PRO A 332 22.38 4.05 -14.09
C PRO A 332 21.53 3.97 -12.82
N GLY A 333 21.34 2.76 -12.31
CA GLY A 333 20.55 2.53 -11.09
C GLY A 333 19.03 2.53 -11.30
N LEU A 334 18.54 2.86 -12.50
CA LEU A 334 17.11 2.82 -12.82
C LEU A 334 16.60 1.39 -13.01
N SER A 335 15.51 1.05 -12.33
CA SER A 335 14.75 -0.18 -12.51
C SER A 335 13.31 0.15 -12.87
N PHE A 336 12.86 -0.39 -14.00
CA PHE A 336 11.51 -0.18 -14.53
C PHE A 336 10.59 -1.36 -14.20
N HIS A 337 9.41 -1.06 -13.65
CA HIS A 337 8.38 -2.03 -13.32
C HIS A 337 7.08 -1.71 -14.04
N PHE A 338 6.68 -2.56 -14.98
CA PHE A 338 5.37 -2.46 -15.63
C PHE A 338 4.40 -3.51 -15.10
N TYR A 339 3.20 -3.09 -14.73
CA TYR A 339 2.23 -3.99 -14.10
C TYR A 339 1.51 -4.90 -15.10
N GLY A 340 1.56 -4.60 -16.40
CA GLY A 340 0.86 -5.42 -17.41
C GLY A 340 -0.65 -5.21 -17.40
N LYS A 341 -1.09 -4.00 -17.02
CA LYS A 341 -2.49 -3.58 -17.12
C LYS A 341 -2.81 -3.31 -18.59
N LYS A 342 -3.83 -3.98 -19.13
CA LYS A 342 -4.20 -3.92 -20.56
C LYS A 342 -4.74 -2.57 -21.03
N ILE A 343 -5.21 -1.73 -20.11
CA ILE A 343 -5.82 -0.43 -20.42
C ILE A 343 -5.19 0.63 -19.52
N THR A 344 -4.59 1.64 -20.13
CA THR A 344 -4.25 2.89 -19.44
C THR A 344 -5.46 3.82 -19.42
N ARG A 345 -5.54 4.67 -18.40
CA ARG A 345 -6.48 5.79 -18.27
C ARG A 345 -5.88 6.82 -17.32
N PRO A 346 -6.35 8.07 -17.30
CA PRO A 346 -5.77 9.13 -16.47
C PRO A 346 -5.62 8.68 -15.01
N PHE A 347 -4.43 8.91 -14.45
CA PHE A 347 -4.07 8.61 -13.06
C PHE A 347 -4.10 7.13 -12.64
N ARG A 348 -4.31 6.19 -13.58
CA ARG A 348 -4.20 4.76 -13.27
C ARG A 348 -2.72 4.42 -13.05
N LYS A 349 -2.37 3.83 -11.90
CA LYS A 349 -1.03 3.29 -11.65
C LYS A 349 -0.70 2.17 -12.63
N MET A 350 0.13 2.43 -13.64
CA MET A 350 0.53 1.48 -14.70
C MET A 350 1.85 0.78 -14.42
N GLY A 351 2.70 1.42 -13.62
CA GLY A 351 3.99 0.89 -13.22
C GLY A 351 4.64 1.73 -12.12
N HIS A 352 5.92 1.48 -11.89
CA HIS A 352 6.79 2.38 -11.16
C HIS A 352 8.21 2.30 -11.70
N VAL A 353 9.00 3.30 -11.32
CA VAL A 353 10.45 3.30 -11.49
C VAL A 353 11.07 3.47 -10.13
N THR A 354 12.14 2.72 -9.85
CA THR A 354 13.04 2.97 -8.71
C THR A 354 14.40 3.34 -9.27
N ILE A 355 15.01 4.42 -8.78
CA ILE A 355 16.42 4.74 -9.04
C ILE A 355 17.18 4.57 -7.74
N VAL A 356 18.22 3.73 -7.75
CA VAL A 356 19.18 3.60 -6.64
C VAL A 356 20.45 4.37 -6.96
N ASP A 357 21.00 5.08 -5.99
CA ASP A 357 22.26 5.81 -6.10
C ASP A 357 22.86 5.97 -4.69
N ASP A 358 24.19 5.95 -4.56
CA ASP A 358 24.87 6.20 -3.28
C ASP A 358 24.61 7.61 -2.73
N ASP A 359 24.16 8.54 -3.59
CA ASP A 359 23.73 9.88 -3.24
C ASP A 359 22.24 10.08 -3.57
N LEU A 360 21.45 10.30 -2.52
CA LEU A 360 20.00 10.47 -2.64
C LEU A 360 19.64 11.67 -3.52
N GLU A 361 20.41 12.76 -3.49
CA GLU A 361 20.08 13.96 -4.27
C GLU A 361 20.29 13.70 -5.77
N ARG A 362 21.31 12.92 -6.16
CA ARG A 362 21.47 12.48 -7.56
C ARG A 362 20.31 11.60 -8.02
N ALA A 363 19.84 10.69 -7.17
CA ALA A 363 18.66 9.87 -7.49
C ALA A 363 17.41 10.75 -7.69
N ILE A 364 17.22 11.78 -6.85
CA ILE A 364 16.12 12.76 -7.00
C ILE A 364 16.23 13.50 -8.34
N GLU A 365 17.41 14.04 -8.67
CA GLU A 365 17.64 14.74 -9.93
C GLU A 365 17.35 13.86 -11.16
N ASN A 366 17.76 12.59 -11.12
CA ASN A 366 17.53 11.66 -12.21
C ASN A 366 16.05 11.29 -12.35
N VAL A 367 15.34 11.12 -11.23
CA VAL A 367 13.88 10.93 -11.25
C VAL A 367 13.17 12.13 -11.88
N GLU A 368 13.56 13.35 -11.53
CA GLU A 368 12.96 14.57 -12.11
C GLU A 368 13.26 14.71 -13.61
N LYS A 369 14.38 14.16 -14.10
CA LYS A 369 14.63 14.04 -15.55
C LYS A 369 13.68 13.02 -16.17
N VAL A 370 13.57 11.82 -15.59
CA VAL A 370 12.72 10.72 -16.10
C VAL A 370 11.27 11.15 -16.24
N LYS A 371 10.70 11.86 -15.26
CA LYS A 371 9.30 12.33 -15.27
C LYS A 371 8.96 13.21 -16.48
N LYS A 372 9.96 13.84 -17.12
CA LYS A 372 9.75 14.71 -18.28
C LYS A 372 9.52 13.94 -19.57
N PHE A 373 10.08 12.74 -19.71
CA PHE A 373 10.05 12.00 -20.97
C PHE A 373 9.48 10.58 -20.88
N LEU A 374 9.53 9.92 -19.72
CA LEU A 374 8.92 8.60 -19.54
C LEU A 374 7.42 8.73 -19.28
N LYS A 375 6.61 8.29 -20.24
CA LYS A 375 5.16 8.52 -20.25
C LYS A 375 4.38 7.26 -20.59
N ILE A 376 3.22 7.09 -19.98
CA ILE A 376 2.29 5.99 -20.29
C ILE A 376 1.04 6.55 -20.95
N LYS A 377 1.00 6.51 -22.28
CA LYS A 377 -0.11 6.97 -23.11
C LYS A 377 -0.95 5.79 -23.61
N ALA A 378 -1.97 6.08 -24.39
CA ALA A 378 -2.77 5.08 -25.10
C ALA A 378 -2.35 5.04 -26.58
N GLU A 379 -2.50 3.87 -27.22
CA GLU A 379 -2.42 3.76 -28.68
C GLU A 379 -3.37 4.77 -29.32
N GLU A 380 -2.87 5.54 -30.30
CA GLU A 380 -3.73 6.44 -31.08
C GLU A 380 -4.76 5.60 -31.83
N LYS A 381 -6.01 6.05 -31.85
CA LYS A 381 -7.03 5.43 -32.69
C LYS A 381 -6.61 5.65 -34.15
N ALA A 382 -6.26 4.56 -34.84
CA ALA A 382 -5.92 4.54 -36.25
C ALA A 382 -7.04 5.09 -37.15
#